data_AF-A0A849E5M6-F1
#
_entry.id   AF-A0A849E5M6-F1
#
_cell.length_a   1.000
_cell.length_b   1.000
_cell.length_c   1.000
_cell.angle_alpha   90.00
_cell.angle_beta   90.00
_cell.angle_gamma   90.00
#
_symmetry.space_group_name_H-M   'P 1'
#
loop_
_entity.id
_entity.type
_entity.pdbx_description
1 polymer ?
#
loop_
_entity_poly.entity_id
_entity_poly.type
_entity_poly.pdbx_seq_one_letter_code
_entity_poly.pdbx_strand_id
1 'polypeptide(L)'
;MQLITKTLITALFLSLMSLSVSAASLVMFDRKGCPWCAKWHAEIGVEAYNAGPEGRAAPLRVIDVASPRPKDLKSIGGVVGTPTFVLVENGREIDRMVGYPGKQVFFGKVQLMLDKLSGADKQYKTIIVQ
;
A
#
# COMPACT_ATOMS: atom_id res chain seq x y z
N MET A 1 28.68 -29.15 -33.15
CA MET A 1 27.29 -28.66 -33.32
C MET A 1 26.38 -28.90 -32.12
N GLN A 2 26.44 -30.07 -31.45
CA GLN A 2 25.59 -30.43 -30.28
C GLN A 2 25.94 -29.71 -28.95
N LEU A 3 27.16 -29.16 -28.82
CA LEU A 3 27.60 -28.45 -27.62
C LEU A 3 27.10 -27.00 -27.57
N ILE A 4 26.92 -26.37 -28.74
CA ILE A 4 26.50 -24.97 -28.87
C ILE A 4 25.02 -24.82 -28.52
N THR A 5 24.20 -25.80 -28.91
CA THR A 5 22.76 -25.87 -28.59
C THR A 5 22.48 -26.06 -27.10
N LYS A 6 23.31 -26.82 -26.37
CA LYS A 6 23.16 -26.98 -24.92
C LYS A 6 23.42 -25.70 -24.16
N THR A 7 24.42 -24.91 -24.56
CA THR A 7 24.76 -23.63 -23.90
C THR A 7 23.71 -22.54 -24.18
N LEU A 8 23.09 -22.55 -25.36
CA LEU A 8 22.00 -21.63 -25.72
C LEU A 8 20.73 -21.88 -24.90
N ILE A 9 20.43 -23.15 -24.56
CA ILE A 9 19.25 -23.51 -23.75
C ILE A 9 19.42 -23.09 -22.28
N THR A 10 20.64 -23.19 -21.72
CA THR A 10 20.91 -22.74 -20.33
C THR A 10 20.88 -21.22 -20.18
N ALA A 11 21.34 -20.47 -21.19
CA ALA A 11 21.33 -19.00 -21.16
C ALA A 11 19.91 -18.41 -21.28
N LEU A 12 19.01 -19.08 -22.02
CA LEU A 12 17.64 -18.63 -22.18
C LEU A 12 16.81 -18.78 -20.89
N PHE A 13 17.10 -19.79 -20.07
CA PHE A 13 16.40 -20.05 -18.81
C PHE A 13 16.80 -19.10 -17.66
N LEU A 14 18.02 -18.56 -17.68
CA LEU A 14 18.50 -17.57 -16.69
C LEU A 14 17.92 -16.16 -16.91
N SER A 15 17.26 -15.93 -18.05
CA SER A 15 16.65 -14.65 -18.43
C SER A 15 15.20 -14.48 -17.96
N LEU A 16 14.62 -15.49 -17.28
CA LEU A 16 13.30 -15.37 -16.66
C LEU A 16 13.37 -14.44 -15.45
N MET A 17 13.34 -13.14 -15.77
CA MET A 17 12.32 -12.24 -15.28
C MET A 17 12.24 -12.18 -13.76
N SER A 18 13.11 -11.35 -13.18
CA SER A 18 12.82 -10.66 -11.93
C SER A 18 11.56 -9.78 -12.12
N LEU A 19 10.37 -10.39 -12.09
CA LEU A 19 9.13 -9.67 -11.87
C LEU A 19 9.27 -9.07 -10.47
N SER A 20 9.63 -7.79 -10.41
CA SER A 20 9.54 -7.01 -9.19
C SER A 20 8.04 -6.86 -8.87
N VAL A 21 7.51 -7.82 -8.11
CA VAL A 21 6.20 -7.67 -7.47
C VAL A 21 6.36 -6.59 -6.42
N SER A 22 5.79 -5.42 -6.67
CA SER A 22 5.73 -4.36 -5.67
C SER A 22 4.68 -4.75 -4.66
N ALA A 23 5.11 -5.08 -3.44
CA ALA A 23 4.21 -5.35 -2.33
C ALA A 23 3.27 -4.15 -2.08
N ALA A 24 2.07 -4.45 -1.57
CA ALA A 24 1.14 -3.42 -1.13
C ALA A 24 1.76 -2.59 0.01
N SER A 25 1.41 -1.30 0.07
CA SER A 25 1.85 -0.40 1.13
C SER A 25 0.76 0.59 1.49
N LEU A 26 0.68 0.96 2.77
CA LEU A 26 -0.22 2.01 3.24
C LEU A 26 0.55 3.32 3.36
N VAL A 27 0.34 4.24 2.43
CA VAL A 27 1.05 5.52 2.43
C VAL A 27 0.26 6.54 3.25
N MET A 28 0.84 7.00 4.36
CA MET A 28 0.32 8.13 5.12
C MET A 28 0.93 9.43 4.59
N PHE A 29 0.09 10.28 4.02
CA PHE A 29 0.43 11.65 3.71
C PHE A 29 0.25 12.53 4.95
N ASP A 30 1.36 13.06 5.43
CA ASP A 30 1.49 13.87 6.64
C ASP A 30 1.90 15.30 6.26
N ARG A 31 1.80 16.24 7.20
CA ARG A 31 2.36 17.59 7.09
C ARG A 31 2.76 18.10 8.47
N LYS A 32 3.76 18.97 8.50
CA LYS A 32 4.13 19.71 9.72
C LYS A 32 2.92 20.48 10.28
N GLY A 33 2.72 20.37 11.59
CA GLY A 33 1.66 21.07 12.32
C GLY A 33 0.27 20.44 12.21
N CYS A 34 0.14 19.23 11.66
CA CYS A 34 -1.13 18.50 11.61
C CYS A 34 -1.48 17.87 12.97
N PRO A 35 -2.51 18.35 13.69
CA PRO A 35 -2.86 17.81 15.01
C PRO A 35 -3.38 16.37 14.91
N TRP A 36 -4.11 16.04 13.85
CA TRP A 36 -4.64 14.69 13.63
C TRP A 36 -3.56 13.67 13.28
N CYS A 37 -2.51 14.11 12.58
CA CYS A 37 -1.35 13.29 12.27
C CYS A 37 -0.57 12.99 13.55
N ALA A 38 -0.31 14.02 14.37
CA ALA A 38 0.28 13.85 15.69
C ALA A 38 -0.54 12.90 16.58
N LYS A 39 -1.87 13.01 16.55
CA LYS A 39 -2.76 12.09 17.27
C LYS A 39 -2.61 10.64 16.80
N TRP A 40 -2.57 10.39 15.50
CA TRP A 40 -2.35 9.04 14.95
C TRP A 40 -1.00 8.47 15.39
N HIS A 41 0.07 9.28 15.32
CA HIS A 41 1.41 8.87 15.76
C HIS A 41 1.45 8.52 17.25
N ALA A 42 0.73 9.28 18.09
CA ALA A 42 0.68 9.04 19.53
C ALA A 42 -0.14 7.80 19.92
N GLU A 43 -1.25 7.52 19.22
CA GLU A 43 -2.15 6.40 19.57
C GLU A 43 -1.76 5.05 18.95
N ILE A 44 -1.09 5.09 17.80
CA ILE A 44 -0.70 3.91 17.02
C ILE A 44 0.78 3.99 16.68
N GLY A 45 1.19 4.98 15.88
CA GLY A 45 2.57 5.10 15.41
C GLY A 45 2.96 4.06 14.35
N VAL A 46 4.00 4.39 13.59
CA VAL A 46 4.47 3.57 12.44
C VAL A 46 4.94 2.19 12.88
N GLU A 47 5.72 2.12 13.96
CA GLU A 47 6.31 0.88 14.44
C GLU A 47 5.24 -0.12 14.90
N ALA A 48 4.32 0.30 15.77
CA ALA A 48 3.28 -0.59 16.28
C ALA A 48 2.29 -1.01 15.18
N TYR A 49 1.98 -0.11 14.23
CA TYR A 49 1.18 -0.49 13.06
C TYR A 49 1.89 -1.57 12.23
N ASN A 50 3.16 -1.37 11.89
CA ASN A 50 3.95 -2.31 11.08
C ASN A 50 4.19 -3.65 11.77
N ALA A 51 4.22 -3.68 13.10
CA ALA A 51 4.29 -4.91 13.88
C ALA A 51 2.95 -5.69 13.90
N GLY A 52 1.83 -5.03 13.60
CA GLY A 52 0.49 -5.62 13.57
C GLY A 52 0.19 -6.43 12.30
N PRO A 53 -0.93 -7.16 12.26
CA PRO A 53 -1.33 -7.95 11.09
C PRO A 53 -1.57 -7.09 9.85
N GLU A 54 -2.21 -5.92 10.00
CA GLU A 54 -2.50 -5.01 8.89
C GLU A 54 -1.20 -4.43 8.32
N GLY A 55 -0.26 -4.04 9.17
CA GLY A 55 1.03 -3.52 8.74
C GLY A 55 1.95 -4.57 8.12
N ARG A 56 1.81 -5.86 8.49
CA ARG A 56 2.47 -6.95 7.76
C ARG A 56 1.88 -7.15 6.35
N ALA A 57 0.59 -6.93 6.18
CA ALA A 57 -0.08 -7.02 4.87
C ALA A 57 0.22 -5.81 3.98
N ALA A 58 0.24 -4.60 4.56
CA ALA A 58 0.59 -3.36 3.86
C ALA A 58 1.43 -2.44 4.76
N PRO A 59 2.77 -2.56 4.73
CA PRO A 59 3.64 -1.73 5.54
C PRO A 59 3.40 -0.24 5.32
N LEU A 60 3.38 0.52 6.41
CA LEU A 60 3.11 1.95 6.40
C LEU A 60 4.35 2.78 6.10
N ARG A 61 4.20 3.72 5.18
CA ARG A 61 5.22 4.72 4.79
C ARG A 61 4.66 6.12 4.99
N VAL A 62 5.39 6.98 5.69
CA VAL A 62 4.99 8.37 5.90
C VAL A 62 5.67 9.26 4.85
N ILE A 63 4.88 10.11 4.19
CA ILE A 63 5.34 11.07 3.19
C ILE A 63 4.84 12.46 3.58
N ASP A 64 5.74 13.42 3.72
CA ASP A 64 5.34 14.83 3.88
C ASP A 64 4.80 15.36 2.55
N VAL A 65 3.58 15.89 2.57
CA VAL A 65 2.95 16.52 1.39
C VAL A 65 3.72 17.73 0.86
N ALA A 66 4.55 18.38 1.68
CA ALA A 66 5.39 19.48 1.26
C ALA A 66 6.67 19.02 0.53
N SER A 67 7.02 17.74 0.64
CA SER A 67 8.18 17.18 -0.03
C SER A 67 7.87 16.78 -1.48
N PRO A 68 8.87 16.75 -2.38
CA PRO A 68 8.70 16.21 -3.72
C PRO A 68 8.12 14.80 -3.70
N ARG A 69 7.10 14.55 -4.52
CA ARG A 69 6.44 13.24 -4.62
C ARG A 69 7.44 12.17 -5.10
N PRO A 70 7.63 11.06 -4.36
CA PRO A 70 8.44 9.94 -4.82
C PRO A 70 7.99 9.40 -6.18
N LYS A 71 8.92 8.82 -6.95
CA LYS A 71 8.65 8.33 -8.32
C LYS A 71 7.53 7.29 -8.36
N ASP A 72 7.50 6.39 -7.38
CA ASP A 72 6.51 5.33 -7.19
C ASP A 72 5.11 5.86 -6.81
N LEU A 73 4.99 7.13 -6.44
CA LEU A 73 3.74 7.77 -6.03
C LEU A 73 3.26 8.88 -6.97
N LYS A 74 3.88 9.06 -8.13
CA LYS A 74 3.54 10.12 -9.10
C LYS A 74 2.16 9.98 -9.71
N SER A 75 1.66 8.75 -9.84
CA SER A 75 0.33 8.39 -10.34
C SER A 75 -0.77 8.52 -9.30
N ILE A 76 -0.41 8.65 -8.02
CA ILE A 76 -1.37 8.72 -6.91
C ILE A 76 -2.00 10.11 -6.87
N GLY A 77 -3.33 10.17 -6.69
CA GLY A 77 -4.08 11.43 -6.75
C GLY A 77 -3.65 12.46 -5.69
N GLY A 78 -4.01 13.72 -5.92
CA GLY A 78 -3.70 14.84 -5.03
C GLY A 78 -4.21 14.62 -3.60
N VAL A 79 -3.55 15.27 -2.63
CA VAL A 79 -3.89 15.18 -1.20
C VAL A 79 -4.57 16.48 -0.78
N VAL A 80 -5.84 16.39 -0.39
CA VAL A 80 -6.66 17.56 0.00
C VAL A 80 -6.70 17.81 1.51
N GLY A 81 -6.25 16.84 2.32
CA GLY A 81 -6.23 16.93 3.78
C GLY A 81 -5.25 15.95 4.40
N THR A 82 -4.89 16.18 5.65
CA THR A 82 -3.92 15.35 6.39
C THR A 82 -4.48 14.95 7.76
N PRO A 83 -4.23 13.72 8.24
CA PRO A 83 -3.55 12.66 7.51
C PRO A 83 -4.43 12.10 6.38
N THR A 84 -3.83 11.68 5.27
CA THR A 84 -4.52 10.87 4.25
C THR A 84 -3.78 9.55 4.13
N PHE A 85 -4.49 8.44 4.25
CA PHE A 85 -3.93 7.09 4.10
C PHE A 85 -4.35 6.54 2.75
N VAL A 86 -3.38 6.14 1.94
CA VAL A 86 -3.61 5.61 0.59
C VAL A 86 -3.03 4.21 0.51
N LEU A 87 -3.87 3.22 0.22
CA LEU A 87 -3.39 1.87 -0.06
C LEU A 87 -2.89 1.84 -1.51
N VAL A 88 -1.64 1.46 -1.68
CA VAL A 88 -0.95 1.46 -2.97
C VAL A 88 -0.42 0.07 -3.25
N GLU A 89 -0.68 -0.46 -4.44
CA GLU A 89 -0.11 -1.71 -4.94
C GLU A 89 0.34 -1.50 -6.40
N ASN A 90 1.54 -1.95 -6.76
CA ASN A 90 2.11 -1.78 -8.11
C ASN A 90 2.07 -0.31 -8.63
N GLY A 91 2.31 0.66 -7.73
CA GLY A 91 2.29 2.09 -8.05
C GLY A 91 0.89 2.63 -8.39
N ARG A 92 -0.17 1.89 -8.10
CA ARG A 92 -1.56 2.29 -8.31
C ARG A 92 -2.27 2.47 -6.97
N GLU A 93 -3.10 3.49 -6.91
CA GLU A 93 -4.02 3.70 -5.79
C GLU A 93 -5.13 2.65 -5.85
N ILE A 94 -5.25 1.87 -4.78
CA ILE A 94 -6.29 0.85 -4.59
C ILE A 94 -7.47 1.45 -3.83
N ASP A 95 -7.18 2.17 -2.75
CA ASP A 95 -8.18 2.83 -1.93
C ASP A 95 -7.58 3.95 -1.08
N ARG A 96 -8.44 4.78 -0.48
CA ARG A 96 -8.07 5.97 0.28
C ARG A 96 -8.99 6.22 1.47
N MET A 97 -8.39 6.70 2.55
CA MET A 97 -9.07 7.29 3.70
C MET A 97 -8.48 8.66 4.01
N VAL A 98 -9.34 9.66 4.21
CA VAL A 98 -8.95 11.02 4.63
C VAL A 98 -9.32 11.25 6.09
N GLY A 99 -8.39 11.78 6.86
CA GLY A 99 -8.54 12.10 8.28
C GLY A 99 -8.24 10.92 9.21
N TYR A 100 -8.28 11.21 10.51
CA TYR A 100 -8.10 10.23 11.57
C TYR A 100 -9.13 10.47 12.69
N PRO A 101 -10.30 9.81 12.64
CA PRO A 101 -11.35 9.96 13.65
C PRO A 101 -11.04 9.19 14.96
N GLY A 102 -10.11 8.23 14.93
CA GLY A 102 -9.70 7.43 16.08
C GLY A 102 -9.28 6.01 15.69
N LYS A 103 -8.62 5.33 16.63
CA LYS A 103 -7.95 4.04 16.41
C LYS A 103 -8.87 2.94 15.87
N GLN A 104 -10.05 2.76 16.48
CA GLN A 104 -10.98 1.69 16.10
C GLN A 104 -11.50 1.87 14.67
N VAL A 105 -11.89 3.09 14.33
CA VAL A 105 -12.38 3.42 12.97
C VAL A 105 -11.25 3.28 11.94
N PHE A 106 -10.02 3.67 12.30
CA PHE A 106 -8.85 3.51 11.45
C PHE A 106 -8.61 2.04 11.10
N PHE A 107 -8.51 1.14 12.07
CA PHE A 107 -8.28 -0.29 11.82
C PHE A 107 -9.43 -0.92 11.03
N GLY A 108 -10.69 -0.58 11.35
CA GLY A 108 -11.85 -1.04 10.57
C GLY A 108 -11.79 -0.62 9.10
N LYS A 109 -11.37 0.63 8.81
CA LYS A 109 -11.19 1.11 7.44
C LYS A 109 -10.01 0.46 6.74
N VAL A 110 -8.88 0.29 7.43
CA VAL A 110 -7.71 -0.40 6.87
C VAL A 110 -8.07 -1.83 6.48
N GLN A 111 -8.82 -2.55 7.30
CA GLN A 111 -9.27 -3.91 6.95
C GLN A 111 -10.09 -3.91 5.66
N LEU A 112 -11.08 -3.01 5.53
CA LEU A 112 -11.87 -2.88 4.31
C LEU A 112 -11.03 -2.51 3.08
N MET A 113 -9.98 -1.70 3.26
CA MET A 113 -9.03 -1.37 2.20
C MET A 113 -8.23 -2.62 1.78
N LEU A 114 -7.77 -3.43 2.74
CA LEU A 114 -7.01 -4.65 2.49
C LEU A 114 -7.85 -5.74 1.80
N ASP A 115 -9.14 -5.86 2.14
CA ASP A 115 -10.05 -6.82 1.50
C ASP A 115 -10.19 -6.59 -0.02
N LYS A 116 -9.90 -5.37 -0.49
CA LYS A 116 -9.88 -5.03 -1.93
C LYS A 116 -8.65 -5.58 -2.67
N LEU A 117 -7.56 -5.88 -1.97
CA LEU A 117 -6.37 -6.50 -2.56
C LEU A 117 -6.64 -7.96 -2.93
N SER A 118 -7.37 -8.69 -2.06
CA SER A 118 -7.73 -10.09 -2.29
C SER A 118 -8.95 -10.27 -3.18
N GLY A 119 -9.70 -9.19 -3.46
CA GLY A 119 -10.97 -9.23 -4.17
C GLY A 119 -12.14 -9.77 -3.33
N ALA A 120 -11.95 -9.91 -2.01
CA ALA A 120 -12.98 -10.37 -1.08
C ALA A 120 -14.18 -9.41 -1.03
N ASP A 121 -13.96 -8.12 -1.26
CA ASP A 121 -14.99 -7.09 -1.38
C ASP A 121 -15.99 -7.39 -2.52
N LYS A 122 -15.49 -7.88 -3.66
CA LYS A 122 -16.31 -8.26 -4.81
C LYS A 122 -17.11 -9.53 -4.55
N GLN A 123 -16.52 -10.48 -3.83
CA GLN A 123 -17.19 -11.73 -3.46
C GLN A 123 -18.33 -11.47 -2.47
N TYR A 124 -18.12 -10.66 -1.44
CA TYR A 124 -19.17 -10.27 -0.50
C TYR A 124 -20.33 -9.58 -1.21
N LYS A 125 -20.05 -8.57 -2.05
CA LYS A 125 -21.06 -7.85 -2.82
C LYS A 125 -21.89 -8.77 -3.72
N THR A 126 -21.29 -9.80 -4.29
CA THR A 126 -21.99 -10.79 -5.13
C THR A 126 -22.96 -11.65 -4.31
N ILE A 127 -22.60 -12.03 -3.08
CA ILE A 127 -23.43 -12.87 -2.20
C ILE A 127 -24.68 -12.14 -1.71
N ILE A 128 -24.59 -10.84 -1.40
CA ILE A 128 -25.72 -10.05 -0.85
C ILE A 128 -26.66 -9.45 -1.90
N VAL A 129 -26.36 -9.58 -3.19
CA VAL A 129 -27.23 -9.12 -4.29
C VAL A 129 -27.86 -10.26 -5.09
N GLN A 130 -27.90 -11.46 -4.50
CA GLN A 130 -28.74 -12.59 -4.92
C GLN A 130 -29.96 -12.70 -4.02
#